data_AF-A0A6G3MIP3-F1
#
_entry.id   AF-A0A6G3MIP3-F1
#
_cell.length_a   1.000
_cell.length_b   1.000
_cell.length_c   1.000
_cell.angle_alpha   90.00
_cell.angle_beta   90.00
_cell.angle_gamma   90.00
#
_symmetry.space_group_name_H-M   'P 1'
#
loop_
_entity.id
_entity.type
_entity.pdbx_description
1 polymer ?
#
loop_
_entity_poly.entity_id
_entity_poly.type
_entity_poly.pdbx_seq_one_letter_code
_entity_poly.pdbx_strand_id
1 'polypeptide(L)'
;MYKITISINSTVKSQHFYIVMENVFYQFPTHKIYDIKGCGRKNIKNSANQVFVDTEIIQNLCENPIYVRHKFLAEIHKILRKDTRFLEENFLVDYSLIVGINNDQNIIRFAIIDYLRKYTWDKRLESAWKSGFMKATSGGGAPTIVAPMEYRMRFMDAFKLYFYPAPFKWDFMEIVKSGSTSDAYFINKTEEEKYNLIKYCKPLRIQDILT
;
A
#
# COMPACT_ATOMS: atom_id res chain seq x y z
N MET A 1 12.52 -8.32 -19.59
CA MET A 1 13.79 -7.96 -18.93
C MET A 1 14.85 -7.88 -20.00
N TYR A 2 15.53 -6.74 -20.11
CA TYR A 2 16.59 -6.51 -21.08
C TYR A 2 17.95 -6.57 -20.37
N LYS A 3 18.94 -7.17 -21.03
CA LYS A 3 20.33 -7.19 -20.58
C LYS A 3 21.16 -6.43 -21.60
N ILE A 4 21.77 -5.32 -21.19
CA ILE A 4 22.69 -4.55 -22.02
C ILE A 4 24.10 -4.81 -21.53
N THR A 5 24.97 -5.27 -22.43
CA THR A 5 26.37 -5.55 -22.12
C THR A 5 27.23 -4.56 -22.89
N ILE A 6 28.04 -3.79 -22.18
CA ILE A 6 28.96 -2.81 -22.76
C ILE A 6 30.36 -3.42 -22.71
N SER A 7 30.95 -3.67 -23.88
CA SER A 7 32.30 -4.21 -24.03
C SER A 7 33.19 -3.27 -24.83
N ILE A 8 34.46 -3.17 -24.45
CA ILE A 8 35.50 -2.44 -25.19
C ILE A 8 36.61 -3.46 -25.51
N ASN A 9 37.05 -3.51 -26.77
CA ASN A 9 38.07 -4.46 -27.25
C ASN A 9 37.79 -5.91 -26.84
N SER A 10 36.55 -6.36 -27.07
CA SER A 10 36.09 -7.71 -26.72
C SER A 10 36.11 -8.05 -25.22
N THR A 11 36.42 -7.07 -24.36
CA THR A 11 36.38 -7.21 -22.90
C THR A 11 35.12 -6.56 -22.36
N VAL A 12 34.30 -7.32 -21.62
CA VAL A 12 33.08 -6.79 -20.99
C VAL A 12 33.46 -5.82 -19.87
N LYS A 13 33.03 -4.56 -20.01
CA LYS A 13 33.27 -3.47 -19.04
C LYS A 13 32.14 -3.36 -18.03
N SER A 14 30.89 -3.51 -18.48
CA SER A 14 29.72 -3.46 -17.60
C SER A 14 28.53 -4.20 -18.18
N GLN A 15 27.65 -4.63 -17.30
CA GLN A 15 26.42 -5.32 -17.63
C GLN A 15 25.28 -4.71 -16.83
N HIS A 16 24.23 -4.27 -17.52
CA HIS A 16 23.07 -3.58 -16.95
C HIS A 16 21.81 -4.39 -17.25
N PHE A 17 20.90 -4.44 -16.29
CA PHE A 17 19.61 -5.12 -16.42
C PHE A 17 18.50 -4.08 -16.32
N TYR A 18 17.57 -4.11 -17.26
CA TYR A 18 16.45 -3.19 -17.34
C TYR A 18 15.13 -3.95 -17.37
N ILE A 19 14.14 -3.39 -16.70
CA ILE A 19 12.75 -3.79 -16.81
C ILE A 19 11.99 -2.56 -17.28
N VAL A 20 11.26 -2.71 -18.38
CA VAL A 20 10.34 -1.69 -18.87
C VAL A 20 8.96 -2.07 -18.34
N MET A 21 8.32 -1.13 -17.67
CA MET A 21 7.01 -1.30 -17.07
C MET A 21 6.17 -0.04 -17.29
N GLU A 22 4.86 -0.16 -17.09
CA GLU A 22 3.94 0.96 -17.19
C GLU A 22 4.29 2.05 -16.18
N ASN A 23 4.18 3.31 -16.61
CA ASN A 23 4.24 4.45 -15.70
C ASN A 23 2.83 4.72 -15.15
N VAL A 24 2.63 4.36 -13.88
CA VAL A 24 1.37 4.52 -13.12
C VAL A 24 0.80 5.94 -13.18
N PHE A 25 1.68 6.96 -13.27
CA PHE A 25 1.29 8.37 -13.27
C PHE A 25 1.47 9.04 -14.63
N TYR A 26 1.53 8.26 -15.72
CA TYR A 26 1.53 8.84 -17.06
C TYR A 26 0.29 9.71 -17.27
N GLN A 27 0.50 10.95 -17.73
CA GLN A 27 -0.52 11.98 -17.93
C GLN A 27 -1.42 12.20 -16.70
N PHE A 28 -0.85 12.08 -15.49
CA PHE A 28 -1.57 12.27 -14.25
C PHE A 28 -0.82 13.25 -13.34
N PRO A 29 -1.17 14.55 -13.37
CA PRO A 29 -0.53 15.53 -12.52
C PRO A 29 -0.91 15.29 -11.05
N THR A 30 0.01 14.72 -10.29
CA THR A 30 -0.19 14.39 -8.88
C THR A 30 0.09 15.60 -8.00
N HIS A 31 -0.84 15.91 -7.11
CA HIS A 31 -0.64 16.90 -6.05
C HIS A 31 0.08 16.29 -4.85
N LYS A 32 -0.27 15.03 -4.54
CA LYS A 32 0.32 14.25 -3.47
C LYS A 32 0.52 12.82 -3.95
N ILE A 33 1.66 12.25 -3.62
CA ILE A 33 1.97 10.84 -3.83
C ILE A 33 2.20 10.21 -2.46
N TYR A 34 1.64 9.03 -2.23
CA TYR A 34 1.84 8.25 -1.02
C TYR A 34 2.54 6.93 -1.35
N ASP A 35 3.56 6.57 -0.59
CA ASP A 35 4.24 5.29 -0.62
C ASP A 35 3.95 4.54 0.68
N ILE A 36 3.04 3.56 0.60
CA ILE A 36 2.52 2.83 1.76
C ILE A 36 3.10 1.41 1.78
N LYS A 37 3.80 1.07 2.87
CA LYS A 37 4.28 -0.30 3.15
C LYS A 37 3.60 -0.94 4.35
N GLY A 38 2.91 -0.14 5.17
CA GLY A 38 2.33 -0.54 6.45
C GLY A 38 3.35 -0.68 7.57
N CYS A 39 4.59 -0.22 7.37
CA CYS A 39 5.58 -0.17 8.45
C CYS A 39 5.95 1.30 8.70
N GLY A 40 5.71 1.77 9.92
CA GLY A 40 6.07 3.13 10.33
C GLY A 40 7.59 3.30 10.38
N ARG A 41 8.21 3.55 9.22
CA ARG A 41 9.60 4.00 9.17
C ARG A 41 9.59 5.53 9.24
N LYS A 42 10.25 6.09 10.25
CA LYS A 42 10.62 7.51 10.21
C LYS A 42 11.65 7.68 9.10
N ASN A 43 11.25 8.22 7.95
CA ASN A 43 12.23 8.78 7.03
C ASN A 43 12.63 10.16 7.57
N ILE A 44 13.89 10.29 7.96
CA ILE A 44 14.53 11.60 8.15
C ILE A 44 14.88 12.08 6.74
N LYS A 45 13.91 12.66 6.01
CA LYS A 45 14.21 13.33 4.73
C LYS A 45 13.50 14.68 4.65
N ASN A 46 14.24 15.63 4.11
CA ASN A 46 13.88 17.04 4.00
C ASN A 46 12.59 17.25 3.19
N SER A 47 11.80 18.17 3.71
CA SER A 47 10.46 18.66 3.36
C SER A 47 10.25 19.23 1.94
N ALA A 48 10.97 18.74 0.93
CA ALA A 48 10.87 19.22 -0.46
C ALA A 48 10.20 18.25 -1.45
N ASN A 49 9.96 16.98 -1.07
CA ASN A 49 9.40 15.98 -1.98
C ASN A 49 7.89 15.78 -1.79
N GLN A 50 7.17 15.61 -2.90
CA GLN A 50 5.72 15.33 -2.96
C GLN A 50 5.33 13.89 -2.59
N VAL A 51 6.29 13.06 -2.18
CA VAL A 51 6.09 11.64 -1.85
C VAL A 51 6.09 11.47 -0.35
N PHE A 52 4.95 11.06 0.20
CA PHE A 52 4.70 10.89 1.62
C PHE A 52 4.72 9.42 2.02
N VAL A 53 5.29 9.10 3.18
CA VAL A 53 5.44 7.71 3.67
C VAL A 53 4.50 7.45 4.86
N ASP A 54 4.31 6.20 5.27
CA ASP A 54 3.38 5.76 6.33
C ASP A 54 3.28 6.70 7.56
N THR A 55 4.39 7.21 8.11
CA THR A 55 4.37 8.12 9.28
C THR A 55 3.80 9.50 8.96
N GLU A 56 4.12 10.03 7.78
CA GLU A 56 3.64 11.34 7.33
C GLU A 56 2.17 11.25 6.91
N ILE A 57 1.75 10.09 6.41
CA ILE A 57 0.34 9.79 6.12
C ILE A 57 -0.46 9.89 7.41
N ILE A 58 -0.06 9.19 8.47
CA ILE A 58 -0.78 9.20 9.75
C ILE A 58 -0.90 10.63 10.30
N GLN A 59 0.16 11.43 10.22
CA GLN A 59 0.12 12.83 10.66
C GLN A 59 -0.85 13.67 9.81
N ASN A 60 -0.77 13.55 8.48
CA ASN A 60 -1.65 14.26 7.57
C ASN A 60 -3.13 13.86 7.72
N LEU A 61 -3.42 12.59 8.04
CA LEU A 61 -4.78 12.09 8.19
C LEU A 61 -5.53 12.70 9.38
N CYS A 62 -4.82 13.18 10.40
CA CYS A 62 -5.43 13.91 11.52
C CYS A 62 -6.03 15.25 11.07
N GLU A 63 -5.43 15.89 10.07
CA GLU A 63 -5.86 17.21 9.58
C GLU A 63 -6.74 17.09 8.33
N ASN A 64 -6.39 16.17 7.43
CA ASN A 64 -7.01 16.00 6.12
C ASN A 64 -7.18 14.50 5.81
N PRO A 65 -8.22 13.84 6.35
CA PRO A 65 -8.53 12.45 6.05
C PRO A 65 -8.83 12.24 4.57
N ILE A 66 -8.37 11.11 4.02
CA ILE A 66 -8.60 10.74 2.62
C ILE A 66 -9.92 9.97 2.52
N TYR A 67 -10.96 10.63 2.05
CA TYR A 67 -12.26 10.00 1.79
C TYR A 67 -12.35 9.47 0.36
N VAL A 68 -12.80 8.23 0.24
CA VAL A 68 -12.97 7.53 -1.03
C VAL A 68 -14.38 6.95 -1.09
N ARG A 69 -15.04 7.03 -2.24
CA ARG A 69 -16.40 6.50 -2.41
C ARG A 69 -16.47 5.04 -1.97
N HIS A 70 -17.55 4.72 -1.25
CA HIS A 70 -17.83 3.41 -0.68
C HIS A 70 -17.51 2.26 -1.67
N LYS A 71 -18.35 2.11 -2.69
CA LYS A 71 -18.21 1.04 -3.69
C LYS A 71 -16.79 0.91 -4.28
N PHE A 72 -16.12 2.04 -4.53
CA PHE A 72 -14.80 2.04 -5.13
C PHE A 72 -13.71 1.53 -4.19
N LEU A 73 -13.69 1.92 -2.90
CA LEU A 73 -12.69 1.39 -1.98
C LEU A 73 -12.92 -0.11 -1.70
N ALA A 74 -14.18 -0.56 -1.69
CA ALA A 74 -14.50 -1.99 -1.55
C ALA A 74 -13.95 -2.81 -2.73
N GLU A 75 -14.11 -2.31 -3.96
CA GLU A 75 -13.53 -2.90 -5.17
C GLU A 75 -12.00 -2.93 -5.11
N ILE A 76 -11.35 -1.80 -4.75
CA ILE A 76 -9.89 -1.74 -4.60
C ILE A 76 -9.41 -2.69 -3.50
N HIS A 77 -10.07 -2.76 -2.36
CA HIS A 77 -9.71 -3.69 -1.28
C HIS A 77 -9.77 -5.15 -1.75
N LYS A 78 -10.80 -5.52 -2.54
CA LYS A 78 -10.94 -6.86 -3.13
C LYS A 78 -9.81 -7.17 -4.12
N ILE A 79 -9.42 -6.21 -4.96
CA ILE A 79 -8.31 -6.36 -5.91
C ILE A 79 -6.99 -6.50 -5.15
N LEU A 80 -6.68 -5.59 -4.23
CA LEU A 80 -5.46 -5.64 -3.42
C LEU A 80 -5.37 -6.95 -2.63
N ARG A 81 -6.47 -7.47 -2.08
CA ARG A 81 -6.49 -8.76 -1.37
C ARG A 81 -6.11 -9.93 -2.28
N LYS A 82 -6.49 -9.89 -3.56
CA LYS A 82 -6.12 -10.92 -4.54
C LYS A 82 -4.66 -10.78 -4.96
N ASP A 83 -4.23 -9.58 -5.33
CA ASP A 83 -2.87 -9.33 -5.79
C ASP A 83 -1.85 -9.62 -4.69
N THR A 84 -2.11 -9.14 -3.47
CA THR A 84 -1.20 -9.39 -2.33
C THR A 84 -1.19 -10.85 -1.90
N ARG A 85 -2.27 -11.62 -2.13
CA ARG A 85 -2.27 -13.07 -1.96
C ARG A 85 -1.35 -13.74 -2.98
N PHE A 86 -1.40 -13.33 -4.24
CA PHE A 86 -0.47 -13.81 -5.26
C PHE A 86 0.99 -13.47 -4.89
N LEU A 87 1.26 -12.26 -4.39
CA LEU A 87 2.59 -11.86 -3.91
C LEU A 87 3.04 -12.74 -2.75
N GLU A 88 2.17 -13.00 -1.77
CA GLU A 88 2.45 -13.88 -0.64
C GLU A 88 2.80 -15.31 -1.10
N GLU A 89 1.99 -15.90 -1.98
CA GLU A 89 2.17 -17.26 -2.51
C GLU A 89 3.50 -17.41 -3.29
N ASN A 90 4.01 -16.31 -3.85
CA ASN A 90 5.31 -16.23 -4.53
C ASN A 90 6.46 -15.78 -3.61
N PHE A 91 6.22 -15.70 -2.29
CA PHE A 91 7.17 -15.23 -1.30
C PHE A 91 7.71 -13.83 -1.61
N LEU A 92 6.93 -12.96 -2.26
CA LEU A 92 7.30 -11.58 -2.53
C LEU A 92 6.97 -10.70 -1.33
N VAL A 93 7.93 -9.87 -0.93
CA VAL A 93 7.81 -8.94 0.21
C VAL A 93 8.43 -7.60 -0.18
N ASP A 94 8.32 -6.60 0.71
CA ASP A 94 8.84 -5.24 0.51
C ASP A 94 8.21 -4.44 -0.65
N TYR A 95 7.11 -4.92 -1.21
CA TYR A 95 6.29 -4.17 -2.17
C TYR A 95 5.56 -3.00 -1.50
N SER A 96 5.33 -1.91 -2.23
CA SER A 96 4.52 -0.78 -1.74
C SER A 96 3.22 -0.63 -2.49
N LEU A 97 2.26 0.02 -1.86
CA LEU A 97 1.14 0.65 -2.53
C LEU A 97 1.52 2.11 -2.80
N ILE A 98 1.71 2.45 -4.08
CA ILE A 98 1.83 3.84 -4.50
C ILE A 98 0.43 4.40 -4.77
N VAL A 99 0.14 5.57 -4.21
CA VAL A 99 -1.14 6.24 -4.36
C VAL A 99 -0.93 7.67 -4.82
N GLY A 100 -1.49 8.01 -5.98
CA GLY A 100 -1.45 9.37 -6.50
C GLY A 100 -2.80 10.04 -6.33
N ILE A 101 -2.82 11.26 -5.78
CA ILE A 101 -4.02 12.08 -5.68
C ILE A 101 -3.88 13.31 -6.57
N ASN A 102 -4.88 13.52 -7.42
CA ASN A 102 -5.07 14.76 -8.15
C ASN A 102 -6.32 15.47 -7.61
N ASN A 103 -6.12 16.58 -6.89
CA ASN A 103 -7.21 17.35 -6.29
C ASN A 103 -8.02 18.14 -7.33
N ASP A 104 -7.38 18.64 -8.39
CA ASP A 104 -8.06 19.40 -9.44
C ASP A 104 -9.06 18.54 -10.19
N GLN A 105 -8.69 17.29 -10.44
CA GLN A 105 -9.54 16.32 -11.14
C GLN A 105 -10.37 15.44 -10.18
N ASN A 106 -10.14 15.52 -8.86
CA ASN A 106 -10.70 14.62 -7.85
C ASN A 106 -10.49 13.13 -8.17
N ILE A 107 -9.34 12.78 -8.74
CA ILE A 107 -9.00 11.40 -9.11
C ILE A 107 -7.93 10.88 -8.15
N ILE A 108 -8.11 9.63 -7.73
CA ILE A 108 -7.12 8.87 -6.96
C ILE A 108 -6.72 7.62 -7.75
N ARG A 109 -5.42 7.33 -7.82
CA ARG A 109 -4.87 6.13 -8.46
C ARG A 109 -4.13 5.29 -7.45
N PHE A 110 -4.27 3.98 -7.53
CA PHE A 110 -3.60 2.99 -6.70
C PHE A 110 -2.79 2.04 -7.59
N ALA A 111 -1.56 1.73 -7.20
CA ALA A 111 -0.79 0.67 -7.84
C ALA A 111 0.18 0.01 -6.86
N ILE A 112 0.45 -1.29 -7.04
CA ILE A 112 1.50 -1.99 -6.31
C ILE A 112 2.82 -1.86 -7.07
N ILE A 113 3.89 -1.44 -6.38
CA ILE A 113 5.24 -1.26 -6.91
C ILE A 113 6.26 -2.08 -6.11
N ASP A 114 7.52 -2.11 -6.57
CA ASP A 114 8.66 -2.76 -5.89
C ASP A 114 8.50 -4.27 -5.60
N TYR A 115 7.66 -4.97 -6.37
CA TYR A 115 7.34 -6.39 -6.18
C TYR A 115 8.38 -7.37 -6.76
N LEU A 116 9.60 -6.93 -7.07
CA LEU A 116 10.66 -7.81 -7.61
C LEU A 116 11.48 -8.51 -6.53
N ARG A 117 11.35 -8.10 -5.26
CA ARG A 117 12.11 -8.65 -4.15
C ARG A 117 11.45 -9.93 -3.62
N LYS A 118 12.02 -11.08 -3.97
CA LYS A 118 11.70 -12.35 -3.32
C LYS A 118 12.26 -12.37 -1.91
N TYR A 119 11.48 -12.91 -0.99
CA TYR A 119 11.91 -13.34 0.33
C TYR A 119 12.86 -14.52 0.14
N THR A 120 14.15 -14.23 0.05
CA THR A 120 15.17 -15.27 0.09
C THR A 120 15.35 -15.69 1.55
N TRP A 121 14.95 -16.92 1.87
CA TRP A 121 15.19 -17.57 3.17
C TRP A 121 16.69 -17.76 3.46
N ASP A 122 17.59 -17.48 2.50
CA ASP A 122 19.05 -17.59 2.62
C ASP A 122 19.63 -16.77 3.77
N LYS A 123 19.07 -15.58 4.05
CA LYS A 123 19.51 -14.74 5.18
C LYS A 123 19.07 -15.24 6.55
N ARG A 124 18.06 -16.12 6.61
CA ARG A 124 17.61 -16.72 7.88
C ARG A 124 18.35 -18.02 8.20
N LEU A 125 18.81 -18.79 7.23
CA LEU A 125 19.65 -19.97 7.50
C LEU A 125 21.02 -19.56 8.06
N GLU A 126 21.67 -18.57 7.47
CA GLU A 126 22.92 -18.02 8.03
C GLU A 126 22.70 -17.34 9.38
N SER A 127 21.59 -16.61 9.54
CA SER A 127 21.29 -15.91 10.80
C SER A 127 20.76 -16.82 11.88
N ALA A 128 20.11 -17.95 11.58
CA ALA A 128 19.70 -18.96 12.55
C ALA A 128 20.89 -19.80 13.00
N TRP A 129 21.81 -20.13 12.08
CA TRP A 129 23.09 -20.76 12.43
C TRP A 129 23.96 -19.81 13.28
N LYS A 130 24.05 -18.52 12.92
CA LYS A 130 24.79 -17.50 13.70
C LYS A 130 24.06 -17.04 14.97
N SER A 131 22.73 -17.03 15.00
CA SER A 131 21.95 -16.66 16.19
C SER A 131 21.69 -17.82 17.13
N GLY A 132 21.78 -19.08 16.69
CA GLY A 132 21.94 -20.21 17.62
C GLY A 132 23.22 -20.04 18.46
N PHE A 133 24.28 -19.53 17.81
CA PHE A 133 25.54 -19.17 18.46
C PHE A 133 25.47 -17.85 19.29
N MET A 134 24.70 -16.84 18.85
CA MET A 134 24.60 -15.52 19.54
C MET A 134 23.42 -15.34 20.53
N LYS A 135 22.31 -16.09 20.41
CA LYS A 135 21.21 -16.07 21.42
C LYS A 135 21.58 -16.75 22.72
N ALA A 136 22.66 -17.54 22.73
CA ALA A 136 23.27 -18.02 23.95
C ALA A 136 23.90 -16.88 24.78
N THR A 137 24.09 -15.67 24.23
CA THR A 137 24.92 -14.64 24.88
C THR A 137 24.33 -13.25 25.05
N SER A 138 23.27 -12.80 24.37
CA SER A 138 22.58 -11.53 24.75
C SER A 138 21.35 -11.16 23.92
N GLY A 139 20.37 -10.51 24.57
CA GLY A 139 19.04 -10.14 24.06
C GLY A 139 19.00 -9.15 22.90
N GLY A 140 19.14 -9.65 21.66
CA GLY A 140 18.94 -8.88 20.43
C GLY A 140 17.48 -8.85 19.95
N GLY A 141 16.98 -7.65 19.65
CA GLY A 141 15.62 -7.37 19.17
C GLY A 141 15.23 -8.18 17.92
N ALA A 142 13.91 -8.42 17.80
CA ALA A 142 13.32 -9.29 16.78
C ALA A 142 13.75 -8.88 15.35
N PRO A 143 14.15 -9.84 14.49
CA PRO A 143 14.64 -9.53 13.17
C PRO A 143 13.52 -8.91 12.32
N THR A 144 13.79 -7.75 11.71
CA THR A 144 12.90 -6.93 10.85
C THR A 144 12.32 -7.65 9.61
N ILE A 145 12.65 -8.93 9.45
CA ILE A 145 12.25 -9.76 8.31
C ILE A 145 10.94 -10.47 8.69
N VAL A 146 9.85 -9.83 8.31
CA VAL A 146 8.46 -10.27 8.52
C VAL A 146 8.12 -11.37 7.50
N ALA A 147 7.44 -12.44 7.93
CA ALA A 147 7.04 -13.51 7.01
C ALA A 147 6.08 -12.98 5.92
N PRO A 148 6.02 -13.56 4.71
CA PRO A 148 5.16 -13.05 3.63
C PRO A 148 3.68 -12.84 4.04
N MET A 149 3.10 -13.79 4.78
CA MET A 149 1.75 -13.68 5.33
C MET A 149 1.59 -12.46 6.26
N GLU A 150 2.50 -12.32 7.23
CA GLU A 150 2.51 -11.21 8.18
C GLU A 150 2.72 -9.86 7.46
N TYR A 151 3.56 -9.84 6.42
CA TYR A 151 3.80 -8.66 5.59
C TYR A 151 2.51 -8.24 4.89
N ARG A 152 1.81 -9.21 4.26
CA ARG A 152 0.53 -8.98 3.61
C ARG A 152 -0.52 -8.46 4.59
N MET A 153 -0.67 -9.08 5.77
CA MET A 153 -1.64 -8.64 6.77
C MET A 153 -1.41 -7.18 7.15
N ARG A 154 -0.16 -6.84 7.48
CA ARG A 154 0.22 -5.46 7.83
C ARG A 154 -0.04 -4.47 6.70
N PHE A 155 0.30 -4.85 5.46
CA PHE A 155 0.04 -4.03 4.27
C PHE A 155 -1.46 -3.75 4.08
N MET A 156 -2.28 -4.79 4.20
CA MET A 156 -3.74 -4.68 4.06
C MET A 156 -4.37 -3.87 5.19
N ASP A 157 -3.86 -3.98 6.42
CA ASP A 157 -4.37 -3.21 7.55
C ASP A 157 -3.99 -1.73 7.45
N ALA A 158 -2.81 -1.41 6.91
CA ALA A 158 -2.43 -0.04 6.60
C ALA A 158 -3.37 0.60 5.57
N PHE A 159 -3.73 -0.14 4.50
CA PHE A 159 -4.72 0.34 3.53
C PHE A 159 -6.06 0.68 4.18
N LYS A 160 -6.59 -0.18 5.06
CA LYS A 160 -7.84 0.08 5.77
C LYS A 160 -7.76 1.26 6.72
N LEU A 161 -6.60 1.50 7.32
CA LEU A 161 -6.38 2.59 8.26
C LEU A 161 -6.28 3.94 7.55
N TYR A 162 -5.72 3.97 6.34
CA TYR A 162 -5.37 5.22 5.66
C TYR A 162 -6.45 5.78 4.74
N PHE A 163 -7.40 4.95 4.29
CA PHE A 163 -8.46 5.37 3.37
C PHE A 163 -9.84 5.15 3.99
N TYR A 164 -10.63 6.23 4.09
CA TYR A 164 -11.93 6.21 4.73
C TYR A 164 -13.06 6.13 3.69
N PRO A 165 -14.10 5.31 3.90
CA PRO A 165 -15.34 5.43 3.12
C PRO A 165 -15.92 6.84 3.25
N ALA A 166 -16.20 7.48 2.13
CA ALA A 166 -17.06 8.64 2.11
C ALA A 166 -18.50 8.20 2.49
N PRO A 167 -19.16 8.87 3.45
CA PRO A 167 -20.54 8.56 3.81
C PRO A 167 -21.47 8.92 2.63
N PHE A 168 -22.23 7.95 2.12
CA PHE A 168 -23.29 8.22 1.15
C PHE A 168 -24.63 7.67 1.63
N LYS A 169 -25.68 8.47 1.51
CA LYS A 169 -27.02 8.17 2.05
C LYS A 169 -27.68 6.94 1.41
N TRP A 170 -27.29 6.58 0.19
CA TRP A 170 -27.90 5.51 -0.60
C TRP A 170 -27.10 4.19 -0.59
N ASP A 171 -25.79 4.25 -0.35
CA ASP A 171 -24.92 3.05 -0.34
C ASP A 171 -25.34 2.09 0.79
N PHE A 172 -25.78 2.61 1.94
CA PHE A 172 -26.31 1.79 3.04
C PHE A 172 -27.50 0.92 2.61
N MET A 173 -28.41 1.46 1.79
CA MET A 173 -29.59 0.72 1.35
C MET A 173 -29.26 -0.36 0.31
N GLU A 174 -28.24 -0.15 -0.53
CA GLU A 174 -27.79 -1.16 -1.50
C GLU A 174 -26.99 -2.29 -0.83
N ILE A 175 -26.15 -1.97 0.16
CA ILE A 175 -25.41 -2.96 0.95
C ILE A 175 -26.37 -3.88 1.71
N VAL A 176 -27.38 -3.31 2.37
CA VAL A 176 -28.39 -4.07 3.12
C VAL A 176 -29.25 -4.92 2.17
N LYS A 177 -29.57 -4.43 0.97
CA LYS A 177 -30.37 -5.17 -0.02
C LYS A 177 -29.61 -6.28 -0.74
N SER A 178 -28.32 -6.10 -1.00
CA SER A 178 -27.50 -7.05 -1.78
C SER A 178 -27.04 -8.26 -0.97
N GLY A 179 -27.20 -8.26 0.36
CA GLY A 179 -26.69 -9.32 1.24
C GLY A 179 -25.16 -9.47 1.19
N SER A 180 -24.46 -8.50 0.59
CA SER A 180 -23.03 -8.56 0.33
C SER A 180 -22.26 -8.26 1.62
N THR A 181 -21.84 -9.31 2.32
CA THR A 181 -21.02 -9.24 3.54
C THR A 181 -19.62 -8.66 3.29
N SER A 182 -19.14 -8.66 2.05
CA SER A 182 -17.88 -8.02 1.66
C SER A 182 -17.98 -6.50 1.49
N ASP A 183 -19.19 -5.97 1.26
CA ASP A 183 -19.42 -4.56 0.92
C ASP A 183 -20.00 -3.75 2.09
N ALA A 184 -20.29 -4.32 3.25
CA ALA A 184 -20.61 -3.54 4.45
C ALA A 184 -19.39 -2.83 5.08
N TYR A 185 -18.41 -2.55 4.20
CA TYR A 185 -17.02 -2.15 4.34
C TYR A 185 -16.13 -3.12 5.08
N PHE A 186 -16.30 -3.27 6.39
CA PHE A 186 -15.37 -4.00 7.25
C PHE A 186 -16.08 -4.29 8.59
N ILE A 187 -17.21 -5.00 8.57
CA ILE A 187 -18.12 -5.10 9.73
C ILE A 187 -17.42 -5.68 10.96
N ASN A 188 -17.25 -4.85 11.99
CA ASN A 188 -17.29 -5.29 13.38
C ASN A 188 -18.34 -4.46 14.14
N LYS A 189 -18.98 -5.10 15.13
CA LYS A 189 -20.16 -4.62 15.87
C LYS A 189 -19.95 -3.31 16.66
N THR A 190 -18.73 -2.78 16.72
CA THR A 190 -18.31 -1.64 17.56
C THR A 190 -18.38 -0.26 16.88
N GLU A 191 -18.80 -0.15 15.61
CA GLU A 191 -18.54 1.05 14.80
C GLU A 191 -19.78 1.83 14.32
N GLU A 192 -20.98 1.44 14.77
CA GLU A 192 -22.21 2.25 14.64
C GLU A 192 -22.01 3.65 15.28
N GLU A 193 -21.12 3.73 16.27
CA GLU A 193 -20.69 4.95 16.95
C GLU A 193 -19.83 5.87 16.06
N LYS A 194 -18.93 5.34 15.21
CA LYS A 194 -18.11 6.18 14.30
C LYS A 194 -18.94 6.77 13.16
N TYR A 195 -19.98 6.07 12.70
CA TYR A 195 -20.85 6.59 11.64
C TYR A 195 -21.65 7.82 12.09
N ASN A 196 -21.99 7.91 13.38
CA ASN A 196 -22.67 9.07 13.96
C ASN A 196 -21.77 10.32 14.04
N LEU A 197 -20.45 10.15 14.16
CA LEU A 197 -19.49 11.25 14.21
C LEU A 197 -19.26 11.90 12.84
N ILE A 198 -19.35 11.14 11.76
CA ILE A 198 -19.02 11.58 10.39
C ILE A 198 -20.16 12.39 9.74
N LYS A 199 -21.36 12.40 10.34
CA LYS A 199 -22.56 13.13 9.86
C LYS A 199 -22.35 14.65 9.68
N TYR A 200 -21.27 15.20 10.24
CA TYR A 200 -20.93 16.63 10.19
C TYR A 200 -19.86 16.98 9.16
N CYS A 201 -19.28 16.01 8.44
CA CYS A 201 -18.25 16.26 7.43
C CYS A 201 -18.86 16.37 6.04
N LYS A 202 -18.59 17.47 5.34
CA LYS A 202 -19.08 17.74 3.98
C LYS A 202 -18.25 16.91 2.98
N PRO A 203 -18.82 15.92 2.27
CA PRO A 203 -18.06 15.08 1.35
C PRO A 203 -17.70 15.85 0.08
N LEU A 204 -16.52 15.56 -0.48
CA LEU A 204 -16.15 15.97 -1.83
C LEU A 204 -17.14 15.35 -2.82
N ARG A 205 -17.83 16.20 -3.59
CA ARG A 205 -18.84 15.76 -4.57
C ARG A 205 -18.15 15.23 -5.81
N ILE A 206 -18.40 13.96 -6.12
CA ILE A 206 -18.08 13.36 -7.41
C ILE A 206 -19.29 13.58 -8.32
N GLN A 207 -19.16 14.50 -9.26
CA GLN A 207 -19.95 14.49 -10.49
C GLN A 207 -19.05 13.93 -11.60
N ASP A 208 -19.67 13.06 -12.38
CA ASP A 208 -19.24 12.57 -13.69
C ASP A 208 -18.21 11.43 -13.71
N ILE A 209 -18.75 10.24 -13.44
CA ILE A 209 -18.28 8.97 -13.99
C ILE A 209 -18.62 9.01 -15.48
N LEU A 210 -17.60 9.08 -16.34
CA LEU A 210 -17.78 8.78 -17.76
C LEU A 210 -17.83 7.28 -17.98
N THR A 211 -18.65 6.98 -18.99
CA THR A 211 -19.04 5.71 -19.61
C THR A 211 -17.85 4.94 -20.16
#